data_AF-A0A821VAF7-F1
#
_entry.id   AF-A0A821VAF7-F1
#
_cell.length_a   1.000
_cell.length_b   1.000
_cell.length_c   1.000
_cell.angle_alpha   90.00
_cell.angle_beta   90.00
_cell.angle_gamma   90.00
#
_symmetry.space_group_name_H-M   'P 1'
#
loop_
_entity.id
_entity.type
_entity.pdbx_description
1 polymer ?
#
loop_
_entity_poly.entity_id
_entity_poly.type
_entity_poly.pdbx_seq_one_letter_code
_entity_poly.pdbx_strand_id
1 'polypeptide(L)' 'SVEDVDDTMVKAIDRINGLLETFMGINDSDLAQQIWDFAQNKKNPSDFAMA' A
#
# COMPACT_ATOMS: atom_id res chain seq x y z
N SER A 1 6.03 12.95 -14.79
CA SER A 1 4.79 13.09 -15.57
C SER A 1 3.63 12.57 -14.73
N VAL A 2 2.38 12.95 -15.01
CA VAL A 2 1.21 12.41 -14.26
C VAL A 2 1.14 10.87 -14.36
N GLU A 3 1.63 10.32 -15.48
CA GLU A 3 1.73 8.89 -15.74
C GLU A 3 2.69 8.14 -14.79
N ASP A 4 3.81 8.74 -14.37
CA ASP A 4 4.80 8.03 -13.53
C ASP A 4 4.32 7.79 -12.09
N VAL A 5 3.43 8.65 -11.61
CA VAL A 5 2.85 8.58 -10.26
C VAL A 5 1.82 7.46 -10.19
N ASP A 6 1.01 7.34 -11.23
CA ASP A 6 0.00 6.29 -11.37
C ASP A 6 0.66 4.91 -11.44
N ASP A 7 1.74 4.80 -12.22
CA ASP A 7 2.56 3.60 -12.35
C ASP A 7 3.20 3.14 -11.03
N THR A 8 3.59 4.09 -10.19
CA THR A 8 4.16 3.82 -8.86
C THR A 8 3.10 3.34 -7.88
N MET A 9 1.93 3.99 -7.90
CA MET A 9 0.79 3.63 -7.07
C MET A 9 0.30 2.21 -7.38
N VAL A 10 0.10 1.87 -8.66
CA VAL A 10 -0.33 0.53 -9.08
C VAL A 10 0.65 -0.53 -8.59
N LYS A 11 1.96 -0.33 -8.79
CA LYS A 11 3.00 -1.27 -8.32
C LYS A 11 3.04 -1.39 -6.80
N ALA A 12 2.75 -0.32 -6.07
CA ALA A 12 2.70 -0.33 -4.61
C ALA A 12 1.50 -1.14 -4.10
N ILE A 13 0.32 -0.93 -4.68
CA ILE A 13 -0.91 -1.65 -4.32
C ILE A 13 -0.74 -3.15 -4.59
N ASP A 14 -0.21 -3.53 -5.76
CA ASP A 14 0.07 -4.92 -6.09
C ASP A 14 1.01 -5.57 -5.06
N ARG A 15 2.03 -4.82 -4.62
CA ARG A 15 2.97 -5.32 -3.62
C ARG A 15 2.37 -5.44 -2.23
N ILE A 16 1.50 -4.51 -1.83
CA ILE A 16 0.76 -4.59 -0.58
C ILE A 16 -0.17 -5.81 -0.61
N ASN A 17 -0.92 -6.00 -1.69
CA ASN A 17 -1.78 -7.19 -1.87
C ASN A 17 -1.00 -8.50 -1.74
N GLY A 18 0.18 -8.61 -2.35
CA GLY A 18 1.03 -9.80 -2.19
C GLY A 18 1.46 -10.06 -0.73
N LEU A 19 1.65 -9.01 0.06
CA LEU A 19 1.91 -9.14 1.50
C LEU A 19 0.66 -9.60 2.27
N LEU A 20 -0.51 -9.03 1.96
CA LEU A 20 -1.79 -9.44 2.57
C LEU A 20 -2.08 -10.92 2.30
N GLU A 21 -1.82 -11.38 1.07
CA GLU A 21 -2.02 -12.78 0.70
C GLU A 21 -1.04 -13.69 1.45
N THR A 22 0.24 -13.30 1.52
CA THR A 22 1.27 -14.11 2.20
C THR A 22 1.07 -14.17 3.72
N PHE A 23 0.65 -13.07 4.35
CA PHE A 23 0.53 -13.00 5.81
C PHE A 23 -0.85 -13.40 6.35
N MET A 24 -1.92 -13.10 5.60
CA MET A 24 -3.30 -13.26 6.07
C MET A 24 -4.14 -14.18 5.17
N GLY A 25 -3.64 -14.58 4.00
CA GLY A 25 -4.37 -15.41 3.05
C GLY A 25 -5.52 -14.68 2.35
N ILE A 26 -5.53 -13.34 2.36
CA ILE A 26 -6.55 -12.51 1.70
C ILE A 26 -5.94 -11.71 0.56
N ASN A 27 -6.73 -11.49 -0.48
CA ASN A 27 -6.41 -10.59 -1.59
C ASN A 27 -7.53 -9.54 -1.67
N ASP A 28 -7.25 -8.36 -1.13
CA ASP A 28 -8.21 -7.28 -0.94
C ASP A 28 -7.60 -5.96 -1.43
N SER A 29 -7.92 -5.63 -2.68
CA SER A 29 -7.36 -4.45 -3.34
C SER A 29 -7.86 -3.13 -2.75
N ASP A 30 -9.05 -3.11 -2.16
CA ASP A 30 -9.59 -1.92 -1.50
C ASP A 30 -8.83 -1.65 -0.20
N LEU A 31 -8.53 -2.71 0.57
CA LEU A 31 -7.67 -2.61 1.74
C LEU A 31 -6.24 -2.19 1.36
N ALA A 32 -5.67 -2.76 0.29
CA ALA A 32 -4.33 -2.37 -0.17
C ALA A 32 -4.24 -0.91 -0.62
N GLN A 33 -5.28 -0.40 -1.30
CA GLN A 33 -5.43 1.02 -1.65
C GLN A 33 -5.47 1.90 -0.39
N GLN A 34 -6.28 1.53 0.60
CA GLN A 34 -6.37 2.28 1.86
C GLN A 34 -5.04 2.32 2.61
N ILE A 35 -4.30 1.20 2.63
CA ILE A 35 -2.96 1.13 3.23
C ILE A 35 -1.98 2.06 2.51
N TRP A 36 -2.00 2.08 1.18
CA TRP A 36 -1.16 2.98 0.38
C TRP A 36 -1.47 4.44 0.71
N ASP A 37 -2.73 4.85 0.63
CA ASP A 37 -3.16 6.23 0.88
C ASP A 37 -2.82 6.69 2.30
N PHE A 38 -2.93 5.79 3.27
CA PHE A 38 -2.53 6.05 4.65
C PHE A 38 -1.01 6.21 4.82
N ALA A 39 -0.22 5.40 4.11
CA ALA A 39 1.24 5.41 4.18
C ALA A 39 1.86 6.69 3.60
N GLN A 40 1.21 7.33 2.62
CA GLN A 40 1.72 8.54 1.96
C GLN A 40 2.02 9.70 2.93
N ASN A 41 1.32 9.73 4.07
CA ASN A 41 1.48 10.77 5.09
C ASN A 41 2.45 10.38 6.21
N LYS A 42 3.14 9.23 6.11
CA LYS A 42 4.04 8.71 7.14
C LYS A 42 5.49 8.81 6.68
N LYS A 43 6.38 9.23 7.58
CA LYS A 43 7.81 9.42 7.27
C LYS A 43 8.68 8.24 7.66
N ASN A 44 8.18 7.34 8.50
CA ASN A 44 8.88 6.16 8.95
C ASN A 44 7.90 5.03 9.31
N PRO A 45 8.37 3.77 9.38
CA PRO A 45 7.52 2.62 9.68
C PRO A 45 6.88 2.63 11.07
N SER A 46 7.54 3.24 12.07
CA SER A 46 7.00 3.32 13.43
C SER A 46 5.76 4.19 13.48
N ASP A 47 5.79 5.35 12.82
CA ASP A 47 4.65 6.27 12.71
C ASP A 47 3.50 5.67 11.91
N PHE A 48 3.81 4.78 10.96
CA PHE A 48 2.81 4.03 10.20
C PHE A 48 2.12 2.99 11.08
N ALA A 49 2.87 2.24 11.89
CA ALA A 49 2.30 1.17 12.73
C ALA A 49 1.49 1.68 13.93
N MET A 50 1.75 2.90 14.41
CA MET A 50 1.09 3.46 15.60
C MET A 50 -0.16 4.30 15.30
N ALA A 51 -0.49 4.51 14.04
CA ALA A 51 -1.47 5.50 13.63
C ALA A 51 -2.87 4.94 13.39
#